data_AF-A0A7Y3M1M7-F1
#
_entry.id   AF-A0A7Y3M1M7-F1
#
_cell.length_a   1.000
_cell.length_b   1.000
_cell.length_c   1.000
_cell.angle_alpha   90.00
_cell.angle_beta   90.00
_cell.angle_gamma   90.00
#
_symmetry.space_group_name_H-M   'P 1'
#
loop_
_entity.id
_entity.type
_entity.pdbx_description
1 polymer ?
#
loop_
_entity_poly.entity_id
_entity_poly.type
_entity_poly.pdbx_seq_one_letter_code
_entity_poly.pdbx_strand_id
1 'polypeptide(L)'
;MQHRRPRFSKKAKTLVSGTVALAAAVGVTVAQADESSKKCTDFDTITLGKYYVNNNVWNREKATGTQCVWDNSRSGSTISWGTNYSLANSGTGKDYDVKSYASSVLGWHWGWKVDRSATGLPIRVGDRKPVKTSWEFTVSSNAGVMNVAYDLWLHSKNTADWQDQPTDEIMIWLNRQGGAGPLGSKYGSVSLGGAMWDIYQGDIGWKVYSFVRRTNTTKATLDLDDFTQALVRRKLLSNDKYVSGIESGTEVFKGTGRLDTKAYSVNIG
;
A
#
# COMPACT_ATOMS: atom_id res chain seq x y z
N MET A 1 -38.25 37.76 -90.31
CA MET A 1 -38.25 36.28 -90.28
C MET A 1 -36.95 35.81 -89.61
N GLN A 2 -37.04 34.78 -88.77
CA GLN A 2 -35.94 33.96 -88.20
C GLN A 2 -34.99 34.70 -87.22
N HIS A 3 -35.19 34.61 -85.90
CA HIS A 3 -34.73 33.53 -85.00
C HIS A 3 -33.25 33.13 -85.14
N ARG A 4 -32.42 33.48 -84.14
CA ARG A 4 -31.74 32.50 -83.26
C ARG A 4 -31.07 33.17 -82.05
N ARG A 5 -31.08 32.41 -80.95
CA ARG A 5 -30.93 32.79 -79.53
C ARG A 5 -29.47 33.01 -79.08
N PRO A 6 -29.26 33.77 -77.98
CA PRO A 6 -27.96 33.97 -77.34
C PRO A 6 -27.53 32.81 -76.41
N ARG A 7 -26.21 32.63 -76.28
CA ARG A 7 -25.51 31.68 -75.39
C ARG A 7 -25.64 32.13 -73.93
N PHE A 8 -26.16 31.25 -73.06
CA PHE A 8 -26.10 31.42 -71.60
C PHE A 8 -24.95 30.61 -70.99
N SER A 9 -24.13 31.33 -70.23
CA SER A 9 -23.04 30.85 -69.37
C SER A 9 -23.58 30.01 -68.20
N LYS A 10 -23.02 28.82 -67.95
CA LYS A 10 -23.29 28.00 -66.77
C LYS A 10 -22.31 28.38 -65.65
N LYS A 11 -22.83 28.93 -64.56
CA LYS A 11 -22.09 29.09 -63.29
C LYS A 11 -21.93 27.72 -62.62
N ALA A 12 -20.69 27.35 -62.29
CA ALA A 12 -20.38 26.19 -61.47
C ALA A 12 -20.68 26.49 -59.99
N LYS A 13 -21.37 25.56 -59.31
CA LYS A 13 -21.60 25.59 -57.86
C LYS A 13 -20.48 24.80 -57.19
N THR A 14 -19.68 25.46 -56.37
CA THR A 14 -18.65 24.85 -55.52
C THR A 14 -19.33 24.21 -54.30
N LEU A 15 -19.18 22.89 -54.13
CA LEU A 15 -19.60 22.16 -52.93
C LEU A 15 -18.45 22.25 -51.91
N VAL A 16 -18.70 22.84 -50.74
CA VAL A 16 -17.76 22.82 -49.61
C VAL A 16 -18.12 21.62 -48.74
N SER A 17 -17.33 20.55 -48.82
CA SER A 17 -17.41 19.42 -47.89
C SER A 17 -16.70 19.79 -46.58
N GLY A 18 -17.48 20.08 -45.54
CA GLY A 18 -16.97 20.21 -44.18
C GLY A 18 -16.57 18.85 -43.62
N THR A 19 -15.28 18.66 -43.35
CA THR A 19 -14.75 17.51 -42.62
C THR A 19 -14.83 17.82 -41.12
N VAL A 20 -15.72 17.13 -40.41
CA VAL A 20 -15.75 17.13 -38.94
C VAL A 20 -14.68 16.16 -38.47
N ALA A 21 -13.57 16.67 -37.95
CA ALA A 21 -12.57 15.85 -37.28
C ALA A 21 -13.09 15.44 -35.89
N LEU A 22 -13.53 14.19 -35.75
CA LEU A 22 -13.76 13.59 -34.42
C LEU A 22 -12.39 13.41 -33.74
N ALA A 23 -12.08 14.26 -32.77
CA ALA A 23 -11.01 14.00 -31.82
C ALA A 23 -11.46 12.86 -30.89
N ALA A 24 -11.03 11.64 -31.18
CA ALA A 24 -11.19 10.52 -30.26
C ALA A 24 -10.29 10.76 -29.05
N ALA A 25 -10.87 11.20 -27.94
CA ALA A 25 -10.21 11.17 -26.65
C ALA A 25 -9.98 9.70 -26.28
N VAL A 26 -8.75 9.22 -26.46
CA VAL A 26 -8.33 7.92 -25.93
C VAL A 26 -8.27 8.06 -24.41
N GLY A 27 -9.41 7.83 -23.77
CA GLY A 27 -9.45 7.61 -22.34
C GLY A 27 -8.64 6.36 -22.04
N VAL A 28 -7.56 6.49 -21.26
CA VAL A 28 -6.91 5.34 -20.65
C VAL A 28 -7.90 4.77 -19.62
N THR A 29 -8.73 3.83 -20.06
CA THR A 29 -9.47 3.00 -19.14
C THR A 29 -8.45 2.07 -18.49
N VAL A 30 -8.07 2.38 -17.25
CA VAL A 30 -7.44 1.36 -16.40
C VAL A 30 -8.49 0.27 -16.28
N ALA A 31 -8.25 -0.87 -16.94
CA ALA A 31 -9.08 -2.05 -16.75
C ALA A 31 -9.16 -2.31 -15.24
N GLN A 32 -10.34 -2.17 -14.64
CA GLN A 32 -10.57 -2.72 -13.32
C GLN A 32 -10.35 -4.22 -13.47
N ALA A 33 -9.29 -4.72 -12.84
CA ALA A 33 -9.06 -6.16 -12.78
C ALA A 33 -10.27 -6.84 -12.12
N ASP A 34 -10.46 -8.10 -12.47
CA ASP A 34 -11.63 -8.89 -12.20
C ASP A 34 -11.91 -9.03 -10.68
N GLU A 35 -12.76 -8.15 -10.15
CA GLU A 35 -13.23 -8.15 -8.76
C GLU A 35 -14.10 -9.38 -8.42
N SER A 36 -14.34 -10.30 -9.38
CA SER A 36 -15.18 -11.48 -9.20
C SER A 36 -14.60 -12.54 -8.24
N SER A 37 -13.31 -12.45 -7.90
CA SER A 37 -12.61 -13.41 -7.03
C SER A 37 -12.18 -12.83 -5.66
N LYS A 38 -12.87 -11.77 -5.20
CA LYS A 38 -12.61 -11.17 -3.88
C LYS A 38 -12.58 -12.21 -2.77
N LYS A 39 -11.58 -12.09 -1.92
CA LYS A 39 -11.44 -12.88 -0.71
C LYS A 39 -11.80 -12.03 0.50
N CYS A 40 -12.84 -12.44 1.22
CA CYS A 40 -13.47 -11.63 2.26
C CYS A 40 -13.40 -12.26 3.65
N THR A 41 -12.89 -13.49 3.77
CA THR A 41 -12.68 -14.11 5.09
C THR A 41 -11.47 -13.49 5.77
N ASP A 42 -11.51 -13.34 7.10
CA ASP A 42 -10.60 -12.48 7.88
C ASP A 42 -9.11 -12.71 7.63
N PHE A 43 -8.70 -13.95 7.36
CA PHE A 43 -7.31 -14.32 7.13
C PHE A 43 -7.10 -14.97 5.76
N ASP A 44 -8.02 -14.69 4.83
CA ASP A 44 -7.82 -15.10 3.46
C ASP A 44 -6.56 -14.49 2.87
N THR A 45 -5.97 -15.23 1.95
CA THR A 45 -4.71 -14.83 1.33
C THR A 45 -4.65 -15.15 -0.16
N ILE A 46 -3.85 -14.36 -0.89
CA ILE A 46 -3.61 -14.51 -2.32
C ILE A 46 -2.10 -14.45 -2.56
N THR A 47 -1.50 -15.53 -3.08
CA THR A 47 -0.05 -15.57 -3.33
C THR A 47 0.30 -14.89 -4.66
N LEU A 48 1.24 -13.94 -4.64
CA LEU A 48 1.70 -13.17 -5.80
C LEU A 48 3.23 -13.27 -5.93
N GLY A 49 3.72 -14.45 -6.26
CA GLY A 49 5.16 -14.73 -6.37
C GLY A 49 5.82 -14.79 -5.00
N LYS A 50 6.82 -13.93 -4.76
CA LYS A 50 7.50 -13.84 -3.47
C LYS A 50 6.70 -13.08 -2.40
N TYR A 51 5.54 -12.54 -2.76
CA TYR A 51 4.62 -11.89 -1.84
C TYR A 51 3.36 -12.73 -1.67
N TYR A 52 2.57 -12.42 -0.65
CA TYR A 52 1.15 -12.72 -0.62
C TYR A 52 0.37 -11.54 -0.07
N VAL A 53 -0.87 -11.37 -0.52
CA VAL A 53 -1.82 -10.43 0.06
C VAL A 53 -2.56 -11.15 1.18
N ASN A 54 -2.76 -10.49 2.32
CA ASN A 54 -3.50 -10.95 3.48
C ASN A 54 -4.68 -10.02 3.78
N ASN A 55 -5.88 -10.57 3.94
CA ASN A 55 -7.06 -9.78 4.32
C ASN A 55 -6.97 -9.26 5.77
N ASN A 56 -6.34 -10.03 6.65
CA ASN A 56 -5.95 -9.71 8.01
C ASN A 56 -6.92 -8.84 8.84
N VAL A 57 -8.18 -9.27 9.01
CA VAL A 57 -9.11 -8.66 9.98
C VAL A 57 -8.86 -9.27 11.36
N TRP A 58 -7.64 -9.08 11.87
CA TRP A 58 -7.14 -9.74 13.08
C TRP A 58 -7.91 -9.37 14.35
N ASN A 59 -8.55 -8.21 14.40
CA ASN A 59 -9.28 -7.72 15.57
C ASN A 59 -10.80 -7.79 15.37
N ARG A 60 -11.28 -8.88 14.74
CA ARG A 60 -12.69 -9.09 14.40
C ARG A 60 -13.62 -8.94 15.60
N GLU A 61 -13.19 -9.33 16.80
CA GLU A 61 -13.98 -9.18 18.03
C GLU A 61 -14.33 -7.72 18.37
N LYS A 62 -13.47 -6.77 17.97
CA LYS A 62 -13.69 -5.33 18.15
C LYS A 62 -14.38 -4.67 16.94
N ALA A 63 -14.65 -5.45 15.89
CA ALA A 63 -15.15 -4.94 14.61
C ALA A 63 -16.51 -5.54 14.22
N THR A 64 -17.31 -4.76 13.51
CA THR A 64 -18.44 -5.26 12.70
C THR A 64 -18.26 -4.84 11.26
N GLY A 65 -18.94 -5.52 10.33
CA GLY A 65 -18.88 -5.23 8.90
C GLY A 65 -17.94 -6.15 8.12
N THR A 66 -17.46 -5.70 6.97
CA THR A 66 -16.76 -6.55 5.99
C THR A 66 -15.47 -5.91 5.49
N GLN A 67 -14.52 -6.74 5.09
CA GLN A 67 -13.32 -6.34 4.38
C GLN A 67 -12.94 -7.45 3.40
N CYS A 68 -12.55 -7.06 2.19
CA CYS A 68 -12.13 -8.00 1.16
C CYS A 68 -10.85 -7.54 0.49
N VAL A 69 -10.03 -8.50 0.06
CA VAL A 69 -8.84 -8.29 -0.78
C VAL A 69 -8.99 -8.98 -2.13
N TRP A 70 -8.26 -8.49 -3.11
CA TRP A 70 -8.13 -9.10 -4.44
C TRP A 70 -6.76 -8.75 -5.03
N ASP A 71 -6.26 -9.59 -5.93
CA ASP A 71 -5.12 -9.26 -6.78
C ASP A 71 -5.59 -8.63 -8.10
N ASN A 72 -4.75 -7.78 -8.69
CA ASN A 72 -5.01 -7.21 -10.01
C ASN A 72 -4.02 -7.75 -11.05
N SER A 73 -2.73 -7.76 -10.70
CA SER A 73 -1.68 -8.21 -11.62
C SER A 73 -0.36 -8.48 -10.90
N ARG A 74 0.51 -9.22 -11.59
CA ARG A 74 1.92 -9.37 -11.27
C ARG A 74 2.74 -9.31 -12.56
N SER A 75 3.76 -8.45 -12.57
CA SER A 75 4.75 -8.39 -13.64
C SER A 75 6.15 -8.42 -13.03
N GLY A 76 6.86 -9.55 -13.21
CA GLY A 76 8.12 -9.81 -12.51
C GLY A 76 7.96 -9.81 -10.99
N SER A 77 8.67 -8.88 -10.32
CA SER A 77 8.61 -8.64 -8.87
C SER A 77 7.70 -7.48 -8.46
N THR A 78 6.97 -6.90 -9.40
CA THR A 78 6.00 -5.83 -9.15
C THR A 78 4.60 -6.41 -9.10
N ILE A 79 3.86 -6.10 -8.03
CA ILE A 79 2.49 -6.56 -7.81
C ILE A 79 1.51 -5.38 -7.76
N SER A 80 0.26 -5.66 -8.09
CA SER A 80 -0.88 -4.78 -7.85
C SER A 80 -2.01 -5.58 -7.22
N TRP A 81 -2.64 -5.00 -6.21
CA TRP A 81 -3.71 -5.60 -5.42
C TRP A 81 -4.60 -4.50 -4.84
N GLY A 82 -5.75 -4.85 -4.28
CA GLY A 82 -6.62 -3.90 -3.60
C GLY A 82 -7.33 -4.48 -2.39
N THR A 83 -7.84 -3.57 -1.56
CA THR A 83 -8.74 -3.87 -0.45
C THR A 83 -9.88 -2.86 -0.41
N ASN A 84 -11.08 -3.35 -0.08
CA ASN A 84 -12.20 -2.50 0.30
C ASN A 84 -12.73 -2.97 1.65
N TYR A 85 -13.23 -2.02 2.42
CA TYR A 85 -13.71 -2.29 3.76
C TYR A 85 -14.90 -1.41 4.09
N SER A 86 -15.70 -1.92 5.01
CA SER A 86 -16.75 -1.22 5.71
C SER A 86 -16.74 -1.75 7.13
N LEU A 87 -15.92 -1.14 7.99
CA LEU A 87 -15.68 -1.61 9.36
C LEU A 87 -16.16 -0.59 10.38
N ALA A 88 -16.86 -1.03 11.41
CA ALA A 88 -17.31 -0.22 12.53
C ALA A 88 -16.95 -0.88 13.86
N ASN A 89 -17.08 -0.16 14.97
CA ASN A 89 -16.89 -0.73 16.29
C ASN A 89 -17.95 -1.81 16.56
N SER A 90 -17.54 -2.92 17.14
CA SER A 90 -18.46 -3.82 17.85
C SER A 90 -18.84 -3.22 19.21
N GLY A 91 -19.60 -3.96 20.03
CA GLY A 91 -19.91 -3.54 21.40
C GLY A 91 -18.67 -3.37 22.31
N THR A 92 -17.56 -4.05 21.98
CA THR A 92 -16.30 -3.98 22.73
C THR A 92 -15.26 -3.07 22.06
N GLY A 93 -15.42 -2.77 20.77
CA GLY A 93 -14.51 -1.92 20.00
C GLY A 93 -14.59 -0.44 20.37
N LYS A 94 -13.45 0.24 20.26
CA LYS A 94 -13.28 1.68 20.46
C LYS A 94 -12.75 2.32 19.18
N ASP A 95 -12.89 3.65 19.11
CA ASP A 95 -12.50 4.46 17.97
C ASP A 95 -10.99 4.43 17.66
N TYR A 96 -10.17 4.17 18.67
CA TYR A 96 -8.72 4.05 18.54
C TYR A 96 -8.24 2.62 18.30
N ASP A 97 -9.12 1.61 18.32
CA ASP A 97 -8.72 0.24 18.03
C ASP A 97 -8.53 0.06 16.53
N VAL A 98 -7.36 -0.40 16.10
CA VAL A 98 -7.16 -0.93 14.75
C VAL A 98 -7.94 -2.24 14.62
N LYS A 99 -8.71 -2.38 13.54
CA LYS A 99 -9.57 -3.54 13.29
C LYS A 99 -8.94 -4.56 12.36
N SER A 100 -8.15 -4.09 11.41
CA SER A 100 -7.53 -4.90 10.38
C SER A 100 -6.23 -4.27 9.88
N TYR A 101 -5.37 -5.08 9.28
CA TYR A 101 -4.22 -4.62 8.49
C TYR A 101 -4.11 -5.40 7.19
N ALA A 102 -4.96 -5.09 6.21
CA ALA A 102 -4.84 -5.72 4.89
C ALA A 102 -3.52 -5.27 4.24
N SER A 103 -2.67 -6.23 3.87
CA SER A 103 -1.30 -5.95 3.43
C SER A 103 -0.83 -6.94 2.37
N SER A 104 0.10 -6.51 1.52
CA SER A 104 1.02 -7.43 0.87
C SER A 104 2.21 -7.69 1.78
N VAL A 105 2.56 -8.96 1.95
CA VAL A 105 3.59 -9.46 2.85
C VAL A 105 4.73 -10.07 2.04
N LEU A 106 5.97 -9.64 2.34
CA LEU A 106 7.22 -10.27 1.96
C LEU A 106 7.87 -10.83 3.23
N GLY A 107 8.02 -12.15 3.32
CA GLY A 107 8.67 -12.80 4.46
C GLY A 107 7.71 -13.25 5.56
N TRP A 108 8.12 -13.04 6.80
CA TRP A 108 7.42 -13.48 8.00
C TRP A 108 6.23 -12.57 8.34
N HIS A 109 5.09 -13.19 8.67
CA HIS A 109 3.95 -12.59 9.37
C HIS A 109 3.27 -13.71 10.14
N TRP A 110 3.57 -13.82 11.44
CA TRP A 110 3.13 -14.94 12.29
C TRP A 110 3.47 -16.32 11.70
N GLY A 111 4.62 -16.40 11.01
CA GLY A 111 5.08 -17.57 10.26
C GLY A 111 5.45 -17.24 8.81
N TRP A 112 5.91 -18.27 8.09
CA TRP A 112 6.31 -18.16 6.69
C TRP A 112 5.26 -18.81 5.80
N LYS A 113 4.67 -18.01 4.91
CA LYS A 113 3.64 -18.49 3.97
C LYS A 113 4.14 -18.70 2.54
N VAL A 114 5.21 -17.99 2.20
CA VAL A 114 5.99 -18.19 0.97
C VAL A 114 7.35 -18.77 1.36
N ASP A 115 8.01 -19.44 0.42
CA ASP A 115 9.35 -19.97 0.64
C ASP A 115 10.29 -18.84 1.08
N ARG A 116 10.89 -19.00 2.26
CA ARG A 116 11.82 -18.06 2.85
C ARG A 116 12.96 -17.69 1.90
N SER A 117 13.48 -18.66 1.14
CA SER A 117 14.56 -18.44 0.17
C SER A 117 14.17 -17.50 -0.97
N ALA A 118 12.89 -17.44 -1.32
CA ALA A 118 12.38 -16.55 -2.37
C ALA A 118 12.25 -15.08 -1.92
N THR A 119 12.34 -14.81 -0.61
CA THR A 119 12.07 -13.48 -0.05
C THR A 119 13.32 -12.61 0.08
N GLY A 120 14.49 -13.22 0.23
CA GLY A 120 15.72 -12.54 0.63
C GLY A 120 15.77 -12.17 2.12
N LEU A 121 14.75 -12.56 2.90
CA LEU A 121 14.64 -12.33 4.35
C LEU A 121 14.91 -13.63 5.14
N PRO A 122 15.31 -13.52 6.41
CA PRO A 122 15.62 -12.30 7.14
C PRO A 122 16.99 -11.70 6.78
N ILE A 123 17.14 -10.40 7.00
CA ILE A 123 18.40 -9.68 6.89
C ILE A 123 18.77 -9.07 8.24
N ARG A 124 20.06 -9.06 8.58
CA ARG A 124 20.54 -8.44 9.82
C ARG A 124 20.64 -6.93 9.65
N VAL A 125 20.15 -6.17 10.62
CA VAL A 125 20.17 -4.69 10.61
C VAL A 125 21.59 -4.15 10.50
N GLY A 126 22.54 -4.75 11.22
CA GLY A 126 23.94 -4.35 11.20
C GLY A 126 24.68 -4.61 9.88
N ASP A 127 24.13 -5.43 8.99
CA ASP A 127 24.73 -5.71 7.68
C ASP A 127 24.45 -4.60 6.67
N ARG A 128 23.53 -3.68 6.99
CA ARG A 128 23.19 -2.48 6.19
C ARG A 128 22.90 -2.81 4.72
N LYS A 129 22.21 -3.93 4.48
CA LYS A 129 21.79 -4.32 3.13
C LYS A 129 20.72 -3.33 2.66
N PRO A 130 20.86 -2.71 1.46
CA PRO A 130 19.82 -1.87 0.90
C PRO A 130 18.51 -2.63 0.74
N VAL A 131 17.41 -2.01 1.12
CA VAL A 131 16.05 -2.55 0.98
C VAL A 131 15.21 -1.52 0.23
N LYS A 132 15.38 -1.48 -1.09
CA LYS A 132 14.72 -0.48 -1.94
C LYS A 132 13.29 -0.90 -2.22
N THR A 133 12.34 -0.03 -1.90
CA THR A 133 10.92 -0.22 -2.18
C THR A 133 10.36 0.91 -3.04
N SER A 134 9.42 0.58 -3.91
CA SER A 134 8.58 1.53 -4.62
C SER A 134 7.12 1.15 -4.44
N TRP A 135 6.30 2.12 -4.03
CA TRP A 135 4.87 1.92 -3.83
C TRP A 135 4.08 3.11 -4.37
N GLU A 136 3.12 2.81 -5.24
CA GLU A 136 2.13 3.74 -5.77
C GLU A 136 0.74 3.18 -5.51
N PHE A 137 -0.15 4.01 -4.95
CA PHE A 137 -1.49 3.59 -4.55
C PHE A 137 -2.52 4.72 -4.68
N THR A 138 -3.80 4.38 -4.52
CA THR A 138 -4.89 5.35 -4.37
C THR A 138 -5.75 5.00 -3.17
N VAL A 139 -6.25 6.02 -2.47
CA VAL A 139 -7.19 5.88 -1.35
C VAL A 139 -8.48 6.61 -1.72
N SER A 140 -9.64 6.03 -1.39
CA SER A 140 -10.94 6.68 -1.57
C SER A 140 -11.03 8.00 -0.78
N SER A 141 -11.71 9.01 -1.33
CA SER A 141 -11.78 10.36 -0.71
C SER A 141 -12.36 10.41 0.71
N ASN A 142 -13.22 9.46 1.09
CA ASN A 142 -13.85 9.38 2.41
C ASN A 142 -13.54 8.04 3.09
N ALA A 143 -12.27 7.66 3.17
CA ALA A 143 -11.82 6.35 3.65
C ALA A 143 -12.02 6.07 5.16
N GLY A 144 -12.66 6.97 5.90
CA GLY A 144 -12.81 6.88 7.36
C GLY A 144 -11.50 7.19 8.11
N VAL A 145 -11.29 6.47 9.21
CA VAL A 145 -10.11 6.57 10.07
C VAL A 145 -9.19 5.41 9.72
N MET A 146 -8.10 5.70 9.02
CA MET A 146 -7.18 4.70 8.48
C MET A 146 -5.80 5.27 8.20
N ASN A 147 -4.82 4.39 8.00
CA ASN A 147 -3.53 4.76 7.44
C ASN A 147 -3.19 3.95 6.18
N VAL A 148 -2.13 4.35 5.50
CA VAL A 148 -1.41 3.52 4.52
C VAL A 148 0.04 3.47 4.97
N ALA A 149 0.52 2.28 5.31
CA ALA A 149 1.77 2.11 6.02
C ALA A 149 2.53 0.87 5.55
N TYR A 150 3.85 0.96 5.59
CA TYR A 150 4.68 -0.22 5.72
C TYR A 150 4.69 -0.69 7.16
N ASP A 151 4.84 -2.00 7.35
CA ASP A 151 5.07 -2.61 8.65
C ASP A 151 6.23 -3.61 8.54
N LEU A 152 7.20 -3.53 9.44
CA LEU A 152 8.41 -4.34 9.44
C LEU A 152 8.49 -5.10 10.76
N TRP A 153 8.57 -6.43 10.65
CA TRP A 153 8.74 -7.32 11.80
C TRP A 153 10.21 -7.65 12.02
N LEU A 154 10.69 -7.47 13.25
CA LEU A 154 12.06 -7.77 13.63
C LEU A 154 12.15 -8.79 14.75
N HIS A 155 13.18 -9.64 14.66
CA HIS A 155 13.48 -10.69 15.63
C HIS A 155 14.94 -10.62 16.10
N SER A 156 15.23 -11.23 17.24
CA SER A 156 16.60 -11.39 17.76
C SER A 156 17.41 -12.49 17.06
N LYS A 157 16.75 -13.33 16.25
CA LYS A 157 17.37 -14.45 15.54
C LYS A 157 16.94 -14.49 14.08
N ASN A 158 17.80 -15.03 13.24
CA ASN A 158 17.49 -15.25 11.82
C ASN A 158 16.68 -16.53 11.57
N THR A 159 16.25 -17.27 12.58
CA THR A 159 15.48 -18.52 12.40
C THR A 159 14.06 -18.42 12.96
N ALA A 160 13.53 -17.21 13.09
CA ALA A 160 12.17 -16.99 13.59
C ALA A 160 11.12 -17.78 12.79
N ASP A 161 10.23 -18.48 13.48
CA ASP A 161 9.07 -19.17 12.91
C ASP A 161 7.76 -18.68 13.55
N TRP A 162 6.67 -19.45 13.45
CA TRP A 162 5.35 -19.06 13.95
C TRP A 162 5.26 -19.01 15.49
N GLN A 163 6.19 -19.66 16.20
CA GLN A 163 6.22 -19.74 17.67
C GLN A 163 6.99 -18.57 18.29
N ASP A 164 7.78 -17.88 17.47
CA ASP A 164 8.61 -16.78 17.90
C ASP A 164 7.85 -15.46 17.84
N GLN A 165 7.86 -14.74 18.96
CA GLN A 165 7.34 -13.38 18.99
C GLN A 165 8.36 -12.40 18.38
N PRO A 166 7.89 -11.36 17.67
CA PRO A 166 8.74 -10.27 17.25
C PRO A 166 9.27 -9.53 18.49
N THR A 167 10.46 -8.93 18.37
CA THR A 167 11.02 -8.09 19.43
C THR A 167 10.79 -6.61 19.17
N ASP A 168 10.65 -6.25 17.90
CA ASP A 168 10.45 -4.88 17.47
C ASP A 168 9.57 -4.85 16.21
N GLU A 169 8.81 -3.78 16.08
CA GLU A 169 7.95 -3.46 14.95
C GLU A 169 8.27 -2.04 14.48
N ILE A 170 8.47 -1.86 13.18
CA ILE A 170 8.75 -0.54 12.59
C ILE A 170 7.70 -0.23 11.54
N MET A 171 6.85 0.74 11.84
CA MET A 171 5.85 1.21 10.90
C MET A 171 6.31 2.47 10.19
N ILE A 172 6.00 2.59 8.90
CA ILE A 172 6.30 3.79 8.09
C ILE A 172 5.03 4.25 7.39
N TRP A 173 4.37 5.26 7.96
CA TRP A 173 3.06 5.72 7.51
C TRP A 173 3.21 6.77 6.41
N LEU A 174 2.81 6.41 5.19
CA LEU A 174 2.83 7.28 4.02
C LEU A 174 1.63 8.21 3.97
N ASN A 175 0.49 7.74 4.49
CA ASN A 175 -0.79 8.43 4.44
C ASN A 175 -1.59 8.13 5.72
N ARG A 176 -2.30 9.13 6.23
CA ARG A 176 -3.29 8.93 7.30
C ARG A 176 -4.53 9.77 7.03
N GLN A 177 -5.68 9.24 7.42
CA GLN A 177 -7.01 9.82 7.22
C GLN A 177 -7.80 9.82 8.52
N GLY A 178 -8.79 10.72 8.61
CA GLY A 178 -9.79 10.71 9.67
C GLY A 178 -9.26 10.87 11.10
N GLY A 179 -8.03 11.35 11.29
CA GLY A 179 -7.41 11.50 12.61
C GLY A 179 -6.71 10.25 13.14
N ALA A 180 -6.42 9.25 12.29
CA ALA A 180 -5.64 8.07 12.69
C ALA A 180 -4.30 8.48 13.33
N GLY A 181 -3.99 7.86 14.47
CA GLY A 181 -2.80 8.13 15.27
C GLY A 181 -1.99 6.85 15.52
N PRO A 182 -0.65 6.92 15.50
CA PRO A 182 0.21 5.78 15.80
C PRO A 182 0.15 5.43 17.29
N LEU A 183 0.60 4.22 17.63
CA LEU A 183 0.79 3.79 19.00
C LEU A 183 1.85 4.66 19.72
N GLY A 184 1.60 4.94 21.00
CA GLY A 184 2.60 5.52 21.90
C GLY A 184 2.70 7.04 21.82
N SER A 185 3.88 7.57 22.12
CA SER A 185 4.13 9.02 22.22
C SER A 185 5.20 9.48 21.24
N LYS A 186 5.14 10.75 20.85
CA LYS A 186 6.11 11.34 19.92
C LYS A 186 7.48 11.41 20.60
N TYR A 187 8.45 10.70 20.02
CA TYR A 187 9.85 10.71 20.43
C TYR A 187 10.62 11.88 19.81
N GLY A 188 10.38 12.17 18.53
CA GLY A 188 11.11 13.21 17.81
C GLY A 188 10.76 13.29 16.33
N SER A 189 11.68 13.80 15.52
CA SER A 189 11.52 13.88 14.06
C SER A 189 12.81 13.56 13.32
N VAL A 190 12.71 13.23 12.03
CA VAL A 190 13.85 12.96 11.15
C VAL A 190 13.53 13.30 9.69
N SER A 191 14.55 13.66 8.93
CA SER A 191 14.47 13.74 7.46
C SER A 191 15.08 12.49 6.85
N LEU A 192 14.31 11.72 6.09
CA LEU A 192 14.71 10.49 5.40
C LEU A 192 13.96 10.38 4.07
N GLY A 193 14.61 9.87 3.02
CA GLY A 193 13.96 9.61 1.73
C GLY A 193 13.23 10.82 1.12
N GLY A 194 13.75 12.04 1.32
CA GLY A 194 13.15 13.27 0.81
C GLY A 194 11.87 13.73 1.53
N ALA A 195 11.59 13.21 2.74
CA ALA A 195 10.43 13.61 3.53
C ALA A 195 10.78 13.83 5.00
N MET A 196 9.93 14.62 5.69
CA MET A 196 9.97 14.78 7.14
C MET A 196 9.01 13.81 7.81
N TRP A 197 9.52 13.12 8.83
CA TRP A 197 8.80 12.10 9.60
C TRP A 197 8.79 12.49 11.07
N ASP A 198 7.65 12.32 11.73
CA ASP A 198 7.56 12.30 13.18
C ASP A 198 7.70 10.86 13.68
N ILE A 199 8.59 10.62 14.63
CA ILE A 199 8.87 9.31 15.20
C ILE A 199 8.04 9.18 16.47
N TYR A 200 7.26 8.12 16.57
CA TYR A 200 6.51 7.71 17.76
C TYR A 200 7.08 6.41 18.31
N GLN A 201 7.01 6.24 19.63
CA GLN A 201 7.46 5.06 20.33
C GLN A 201 6.37 4.54 21.27
N GLY A 202 6.07 3.25 21.13
CA GLY A 202 5.14 2.51 21.98
C GLY A 202 5.69 1.15 22.41
N ASP A 203 4.95 0.47 23.27
CA ASP A 203 5.24 -0.88 23.75
C ASP A 203 3.92 -1.64 23.95
N ILE A 204 3.80 -2.82 23.33
CA ILE A 204 2.64 -3.72 23.42
C ILE A 204 3.05 -5.17 23.77
N GLY A 205 4.23 -5.34 24.40
CA GLY A 205 4.89 -6.64 24.54
C GLY A 205 6.14 -6.74 23.67
N TRP A 206 6.21 -5.93 22.61
CA TRP A 206 7.41 -5.59 21.86
C TRP A 206 7.45 -4.08 21.59
N LYS A 207 8.61 -3.56 21.19
CA LYS A 207 8.77 -2.13 20.88
C LYS A 207 8.18 -1.81 19.52
N VAL A 208 7.37 -0.75 19.44
CA VAL A 208 6.81 -0.26 18.18
C VAL A 208 7.36 1.13 17.90
N TYR A 209 7.88 1.32 16.70
CA TYR A 209 8.42 2.59 16.22
C TYR A 209 7.70 3.03 14.95
N SER A 210 6.87 4.06 15.05
CA SER A 210 6.13 4.57 13.89
C SER A 210 6.75 5.85 13.35
N PHE A 211 7.17 5.82 12.09
CA PHE A 211 7.57 7.00 11.32
C PHE A 211 6.35 7.53 10.57
N VAL A 212 5.76 8.62 11.06
CA VAL A 212 4.58 9.23 10.45
C VAL A 212 4.98 10.39 9.54
N ARG A 213 4.73 10.27 8.24
CA ARG A 213 5.04 11.34 7.28
C ARG A 213 4.20 12.58 7.60
N ARG A 214 4.84 13.75 7.66
CA ARG A 214 4.13 15.01 7.97
C ARG A 214 3.15 15.44 6.89
N THR A 215 3.42 15.07 5.65
CA THR A 215 2.55 15.33 4.50
C THR A 215 2.14 13.99 3.92
N ASN A 216 0.85 13.78 3.67
CA ASN A 216 0.39 12.56 3.01
C ASN A 216 1.02 12.43 1.61
N THR A 217 1.32 11.20 1.20
CA THR A 217 1.67 10.86 -0.18
C THR A 217 0.87 9.64 -0.64
N THR A 218 0.78 9.45 -1.94
CA THR A 218 0.23 8.26 -2.59
C THR A 218 1.28 7.52 -3.42
N LYS A 219 2.52 8.04 -3.43
CA LYS A 219 3.66 7.44 -4.11
C LYS A 219 4.94 7.66 -3.31
N ALA A 220 5.73 6.62 -3.13
CA ALA A 220 7.01 6.68 -2.43
C ALA A 220 8.03 5.71 -3.03
N THR A 221 9.29 6.15 -3.07
CA THR A 221 10.45 5.29 -3.28
C THR A 221 11.37 5.49 -2.08
N LEU A 222 11.65 4.43 -1.35
CA LEU A 222 12.37 4.47 -0.07
C LEU A 222 13.43 3.37 -0.01
N ASP A 223 14.46 3.57 0.81
CA ASP A 223 15.29 2.49 1.31
C ASP A 223 14.89 2.21 2.77
N LEU A 224 14.41 0.99 3.06
CA LEU A 224 13.96 0.66 4.41
C LEU A 224 15.12 0.52 5.41
N ASP A 225 16.36 0.31 4.94
CA ASP A 225 17.54 0.35 5.83
C ASP A 225 17.66 1.73 6.49
N ASP A 226 17.39 2.83 5.78
CA ASP A 226 17.49 4.19 6.32
C ASP A 226 16.67 4.38 7.62
N PHE A 227 15.50 3.75 7.70
CA PHE A 227 14.61 3.80 8.85
C PHE A 227 15.13 2.95 10.01
N THR A 228 15.61 1.73 9.74
CA THR A 228 16.25 0.90 10.78
C THR A 228 17.50 1.60 11.34
N GLN A 229 18.35 2.17 10.46
CA GLN A 229 19.54 2.89 10.86
C GLN A 229 19.21 4.18 11.62
N ALA A 230 18.08 4.82 11.34
CA ALA A 230 17.63 5.97 12.12
C ALA A 230 17.31 5.60 13.57
N LEU A 231 16.79 4.39 13.83
CA LEU A 231 16.58 3.87 15.18
C LEU A 231 17.89 3.43 15.83
N VAL A 232 18.78 2.76 15.09
CA VAL A 232 20.12 2.36 15.56
C VAL A 232 20.93 3.57 16.03
N ARG A 233 20.99 4.64 15.23
CA ARG A 233 21.71 5.88 15.60
C ARG A 233 21.15 6.54 16.85
N ARG A 234 19.88 6.29 17.16
CA ARG A 234 19.20 6.77 18.38
C ARG A 234 19.31 5.79 19.55
N LYS A 235 20.00 4.66 19.39
CA LYS A 235 20.09 3.56 20.36
C LYS A 235 18.72 2.99 20.74
N LEU A 236 17.74 3.10 19.83
CA LEU A 236 16.41 2.53 20.00
C LEU A 236 16.32 1.10 19.45
N LEU A 237 17.14 0.78 18.44
CA LEU A 237 17.21 -0.54 17.83
C LEU A 237 18.66 -1.05 17.85
N SER A 238 18.85 -2.34 18.10
CA SER A 238 20.17 -2.97 18.06
C SER A 238 20.53 -3.46 16.65
N ASN A 239 21.82 -3.40 16.30
CA ASN A 239 22.35 -3.88 15.02
C ASN A 239 22.33 -5.41 14.86
N ASP A 240 22.10 -6.15 15.94
CA ASP A 240 21.99 -7.61 15.90
C ASP A 240 20.57 -8.13 15.63
N LYS A 241 19.59 -7.24 15.51
CA LYS A 241 18.23 -7.58 15.11
C LYS A 241 18.18 -7.99 13.64
N TYR A 242 17.16 -8.75 13.31
CA TYR A 242 16.89 -9.24 11.96
C TYR A 242 15.52 -8.75 11.50
N VAL A 243 15.47 -8.08 10.35
CA VAL A 243 14.21 -7.81 9.66
C VAL A 243 13.76 -9.12 9.03
N SER A 244 12.62 -9.65 9.46
CA SER A 244 12.07 -10.94 9.03
C SER A 244 10.85 -10.80 8.13
N GLY A 245 10.08 -9.73 8.28
CA GLY A 245 8.89 -9.43 7.49
C GLY A 245 8.89 -7.99 7.03
N ILE A 246 8.44 -7.77 5.80
CA ILE A 246 8.18 -6.44 5.23
C ILE A 246 6.78 -6.47 4.63
N GLU A 247 5.93 -5.58 5.12
CA GLU A 247 4.55 -5.47 4.69
C GLU A 247 4.27 -4.08 4.13
N SER A 248 3.25 -3.99 3.28
CA SER A 248 2.69 -2.73 2.83
C SER A 248 1.17 -2.87 2.74
N GLY A 249 0.45 -2.01 3.44
CA GLY A 249 -0.98 -2.18 3.63
C GLY A 249 -1.67 -0.99 4.28
N THR A 250 -2.85 -1.25 4.84
CA THR A 250 -3.66 -0.25 5.50
C THR A 250 -4.20 -0.76 6.83
N GLU A 251 -3.94 -0.01 7.91
CA GLU A 251 -4.67 -0.19 9.16
C GLU A 251 -6.00 0.56 9.10
N VAL A 252 -7.08 -0.14 9.38
CA VAL A 252 -8.44 0.42 9.40
C VAL A 252 -8.93 0.47 10.83
N PHE A 253 -9.28 1.66 11.33
CA PHE A 253 -9.87 1.85 12.66
C PHE A 253 -11.40 1.81 12.58
N LYS A 254 -11.96 2.54 11.62
CA LYS A 254 -13.40 2.54 11.28
C LYS A 254 -13.67 3.29 9.96
N GLY A 255 -14.82 3.01 9.36
CA GLY A 255 -15.36 3.66 8.18
C GLY A 255 -15.47 2.74 6.97
N THR A 256 -15.86 3.32 5.85
CA THR A 256 -15.98 2.63 4.56
C THR A 256 -14.95 3.23 3.61
N GLY A 257 -14.11 2.39 3.02
CA GLY A 257 -13.02 2.88 2.20
C GLY A 257 -12.45 1.82 1.27
N ARG A 258 -11.49 2.27 0.46
CA ARG A 258 -10.77 1.45 -0.51
C ARG A 258 -9.33 1.93 -0.63
N LEU A 259 -8.40 0.97 -0.67
CA LEU A 259 -7.01 1.14 -1.07
C LEU A 259 -6.78 0.31 -2.34
N ASP A 260 -6.26 0.94 -3.39
CA ASP A 260 -5.77 0.23 -4.58
C ASP A 260 -4.26 0.46 -4.71
N THR A 261 -3.48 -0.60 -4.51
CA THR A 261 -2.05 -0.60 -4.82
C THR A 261 -1.87 -0.74 -6.32
N LYS A 262 -1.43 0.32 -7.00
CA LYS A 262 -1.22 0.34 -8.45
C LYS A 262 0.07 -0.35 -8.84
N ALA A 263 1.11 -0.17 -8.05
CA ALA A 263 2.38 -0.87 -8.20
C ALA A 263 3.11 -0.92 -6.85
N TYR A 264 3.56 -2.10 -6.46
CA TYR A 264 4.38 -2.30 -5.29
C TYR A 264 5.53 -3.26 -5.59
N SER A 265 6.73 -2.93 -5.11
CA SER A 265 7.90 -3.80 -5.18
C SER A 265 8.88 -3.53 -4.03
N VAL A 266 9.64 -4.57 -3.69
CA VAL A 266 10.79 -4.54 -2.77
C VAL A 266 11.94 -5.30 -3.43
N ASN A 267 13.13 -4.71 -3.37
CA ASN A 267 14.39 -5.29 -3.81
C ASN A 267 15.39 -5.22 -2.64
N ILE A 268 16.05 -6.34 -2.35
CA ILE A 268 16.99 -6.48 -1.23
C ILE A 268 18.36 -6.86 -1.82
N GLY A 269 19.37 -6.04 -1.53
CA GLY A 269 20.75 -6.25 -2.02
C GLY A 269 20.98 -5.72 -3.43
#